data_AF-A0AAW9SUZ2-F1
#
_entry.id   AF-A0AAW9SUZ2-F1
#
_cell.length_a   1.000
_cell.length_b   1.000
_cell.length_c   1.000
_cell.angle_alpha   90.00
_cell.angle_beta   90.00
_cell.angle_gamma   90.00
#
_symmetry.space_group_name_H-M   'P 1'
#
loop_
_entity.id
_entity.type
_entity.pdbx_description
1 polymer ?
#
loop_
_entity_poly.entity_id
_entity_poly.type
_entity_poly.pdbx_seq_one_letter_code
_entity_poly.pdbx_strand_id
1 'polypeptide(L)'
;MSEFLPFCKIKLQYLLEMVTDHELDDNALRVALYLALAHADHETGESHPSFETIGAAIGKHAKSVKRALNKVEAAGYMTVERGTNKGKSSRYRPTEAAMQRASDRRREGDKVVPLSRTKGGQPCPQSGTDLSSKGGQNRPPNREQELRKERLVASAPDLPDEGQSGETRPDGRRLVFVPRGICFVRDWDKRLEEYGMGALERNLSVSPHGQHVGFWLPARTPAPRDSSEWREQLVVMRDMYRQAWAHKDYRHVG
;
A
#
# COMPACT_ATOMS: atom_id res chain seq x y z
N MET A 1 -8.11 -32.71 -18.05
CA MET A 1 -7.46 -31.39 -18.19
C MET A 1 -7.75 -30.66 -16.90
N SER A 2 -6.74 -30.43 -16.07
CA SER A 2 -6.90 -29.71 -14.82
C SER A 2 -7.22 -28.26 -15.16
N GLU A 3 -8.45 -27.83 -14.93
CA GLU A 3 -8.86 -26.45 -15.10
C GLU A 3 -8.17 -25.62 -14.00
N PHE A 4 -7.09 -24.91 -14.38
CA PHE A 4 -6.41 -24.00 -13.47
C PHE A 4 -7.36 -22.85 -13.11
N LEU A 5 -7.19 -22.28 -11.91
CA LEU A 5 -8.03 -21.15 -11.50
C LEU A 5 -7.75 -19.92 -12.39
N PRO A 6 -8.74 -19.05 -12.61
CA PRO A 6 -8.53 -17.76 -13.27
C PRO A 6 -7.36 -16.99 -12.67
N PHE A 7 -6.60 -16.28 -13.51
CA PHE A 7 -5.40 -15.57 -13.10
C PHE A 7 -5.66 -14.63 -11.92
N CYS A 8 -6.79 -13.93 -11.90
CA CYS A 8 -7.17 -13.07 -10.78
C CYS A 8 -7.22 -13.77 -9.42
N LYS A 9 -7.59 -15.05 -9.36
CA LYS A 9 -7.71 -15.84 -8.12
C LYS A 9 -6.37 -16.34 -7.59
N ILE A 10 -5.36 -16.41 -8.46
CA ILE A 10 -4.03 -16.96 -8.17
C ILE A 10 -2.91 -15.93 -8.35
N LYS A 11 -3.25 -14.69 -8.72
CA LYS A 11 -2.30 -13.62 -9.03
C LYS A 11 -1.25 -13.46 -7.93
N LEU A 12 -1.67 -13.51 -6.67
CA LEU A 12 -0.75 -13.33 -5.53
C LEU A 12 0.20 -14.52 -5.36
N GLN A 13 -0.27 -15.76 -5.56
CA GLN A 13 0.57 -16.96 -5.56
C GLN A 13 1.57 -16.95 -6.72
N TYR A 14 1.11 -16.57 -7.91
CA TYR A 14 1.94 -16.41 -9.10
C TYR A 14 3.05 -15.37 -8.89
N LEU A 15 2.73 -14.21 -8.30
CA LEU A 15 3.73 -13.20 -7.96
C LEU A 15 4.71 -13.70 -6.90
N LEU A 16 4.22 -14.40 -5.87
CA LEU A 16 5.05 -14.94 -4.80
C LEU A 16 6.06 -15.97 -5.33
N GLU A 17 5.66 -16.82 -6.28
CA GLU A 17 6.59 -17.74 -6.93
C GLU A 17 7.76 -17.02 -7.61
N MET A 18 7.50 -15.94 -8.35
CA MET A 18 8.57 -15.17 -9.00
C MET A 18 9.46 -14.45 -7.99
N VAL A 19 8.89 -13.92 -6.89
CA VAL A 19 9.66 -13.20 -5.86
C VAL A 19 10.56 -14.14 -5.06
N THR A 20 10.17 -15.41 -4.93
CA THR A 20 10.93 -16.43 -4.19
C THR A 20 11.88 -17.23 -5.08
N ASP A 21 11.91 -16.97 -6.38
CA ASP A 21 12.86 -17.57 -7.31
C ASP A 21 14.19 -16.80 -7.31
N HIS A 22 15.22 -17.43 -6.74
CA HIS A 22 16.55 -16.87 -6.65
C HIS A 22 17.34 -16.92 -7.97
N GLU A 23 16.87 -17.68 -8.97
CA GLU A 23 17.48 -17.75 -10.30
C GLU A 23 17.01 -16.61 -11.21
N LEU A 24 15.92 -15.93 -10.83
CA LEU A 24 15.38 -14.80 -11.57
C LEU A 24 16.06 -13.50 -11.16
N ASP A 25 16.70 -12.81 -12.11
CA ASP A 25 17.36 -11.54 -11.81
C ASP A 25 16.37 -10.41 -11.47
N ASP A 26 16.83 -9.40 -10.71
CA ASP A 26 16.00 -8.27 -10.25
C ASP A 26 15.29 -7.52 -11.40
N ASN A 27 15.92 -7.44 -12.58
CA ASN A 27 15.36 -6.71 -13.71
C ASN A 27 14.27 -7.53 -14.42
N ALA A 28 14.46 -8.84 -14.53
CA ALA A 28 13.50 -9.81 -15.04
C ALA A 28 12.29 -9.88 -14.11
N LEU A 29 12.52 -9.98 -12.79
CA LEU A 29 11.49 -9.88 -11.78
C LEU A 29 10.70 -8.57 -11.92
N ARG A 30 11.38 -7.41 -11.95
CA ARG A 30 10.71 -6.11 -12.07
C ARG A 30 9.86 -5.99 -13.34
N VAL A 31 10.34 -6.50 -14.47
CA VAL A 31 9.57 -6.53 -15.72
C VAL A 31 8.35 -7.44 -15.59
N ALA A 32 8.51 -8.64 -15.04
CA ALA A 32 7.42 -9.61 -14.88
C ALA A 32 6.33 -9.09 -13.92
N LEU A 33 6.74 -8.51 -12.79
CA LEU A 33 5.84 -7.86 -11.83
C LEU A 33 5.05 -6.73 -12.50
N TYR A 34 5.72 -5.87 -13.28
CA TYR A 34 5.05 -4.78 -13.98
C TYR A 34 3.98 -5.29 -14.95
N LEU A 35 4.29 -6.33 -15.74
CA LEU A 35 3.31 -6.95 -16.66
C LEU A 35 2.12 -7.52 -15.88
N ALA A 36 2.39 -8.34 -14.88
CA ALA A 36 1.37 -9.00 -14.07
C ALA A 36 0.48 -8.01 -13.29
N LEU A 37 1.04 -6.91 -12.82
CA LEU A 37 0.31 -5.93 -12.00
C LEU A 37 -0.47 -4.92 -12.82
N ALA A 38 0.12 -4.37 -13.87
CA ALA A 38 -0.42 -3.21 -14.59
C ALA A 38 -1.18 -3.57 -15.88
N HIS A 39 -0.82 -4.66 -16.56
CA HIS A 39 -1.33 -4.96 -17.90
C HIS A 39 -1.97 -6.33 -18.06
N ALA A 40 -1.84 -7.20 -17.06
CA ALA A 40 -2.38 -8.55 -17.14
C ALA A 40 -3.91 -8.54 -17.10
N ASP A 41 -4.50 -9.22 -18.08
CA ASP A 41 -5.91 -9.51 -18.16
C ASP A 41 -6.40 -10.25 -16.90
N HIS A 42 -7.65 -9.99 -16.52
CA HIS A 42 -8.20 -10.49 -15.26
C HIS A 42 -8.31 -12.01 -15.23
N GLU A 43 -8.71 -12.62 -16.35
CA GLU A 43 -8.98 -14.06 -16.41
C GLU A 43 -7.73 -14.84 -16.84
N THR A 44 -7.06 -14.36 -17.88
CA THR A 44 -5.97 -15.09 -18.55
C THR A 44 -4.58 -14.69 -18.07
N GLY A 45 -4.44 -13.51 -17.47
CA GLY A 45 -3.13 -12.93 -17.15
C GLY A 45 -2.34 -12.43 -18.36
N GLU A 46 -2.92 -12.46 -19.56
CA GLU A 46 -2.27 -12.00 -20.79
C GLU A 46 -2.03 -10.49 -20.78
N SER A 47 -0.93 -10.04 -21.39
CA SER A 47 -0.62 -8.62 -21.54
C SER A 47 -0.02 -8.29 -22.90
N HIS A 48 -0.22 -7.04 -23.35
CA HIS A 48 0.20 -6.55 -24.67
C HIS A 48 1.00 -5.23 -24.73
N PRO A 49 1.71 -4.77 -23.67
CA PRO A 49 2.49 -3.54 -23.78
C PRO A 49 3.73 -3.71 -24.68
N SER A 50 4.10 -2.66 -25.38
CA SER A 50 5.34 -2.66 -26.17
C SER A 50 6.58 -2.66 -25.28
N PHE A 51 7.73 -3.07 -25.80
CA PHE A 51 9.00 -2.99 -25.05
C PHE A 51 9.35 -1.56 -24.63
N GLU A 52 8.95 -0.57 -25.42
CA GLU A 52 9.13 0.85 -25.12
C GLU A 52 8.22 1.29 -23.97
N THR A 53 6.95 0.87 -23.98
CA THR A 53 6.00 1.16 -22.89
C THR A 53 6.48 0.58 -21.56
N ILE A 54 6.92 -0.69 -21.57
CA ILE A 54 7.48 -1.34 -20.39
C ILE A 54 8.72 -0.56 -19.92
N GLY A 55 9.66 -0.32 -20.84
CA GLY A 55 10.91 0.35 -20.54
C GLY A 55 10.73 1.75 -19.94
N ALA A 56 9.85 2.56 -20.52
CA ALA A 56 9.52 3.88 -20.02
C ALA A 56 8.94 3.83 -18.61
N ALA A 57 8.05 2.88 -18.31
CA ALA A 57 7.42 2.75 -17.01
C ALA A 57 8.38 2.33 -15.89
N ILE A 58 9.38 1.50 -16.19
CA ILE A 58 10.33 0.98 -15.19
C ILE A 58 11.71 1.65 -15.23
N GLY A 59 11.92 2.63 -16.11
CA GLY A 59 13.20 3.34 -16.27
C GLY A 59 14.29 2.48 -16.91
N LYS A 60 13.94 1.66 -17.91
CA LYS A 60 14.87 0.75 -18.60
C LYS A 60 14.78 0.92 -20.11
N HIS A 61 15.89 0.68 -20.81
CA HIS A 61 15.90 0.69 -22.27
C HIS A 61 15.19 -0.56 -22.84
N ALA A 62 14.54 -0.45 -24.00
CA ALA A 62 13.81 -1.55 -24.64
C ALA A 62 14.66 -2.82 -24.85
N LYS A 63 15.96 -2.68 -25.18
CA LYS A 63 16.90 -3.82 -25.25
C LYS A 63 17.07 -4.54 -23.91
N SER A 64 17.08 -3.80 -22.80
CA SER A 64 17.15 -4.38 -21.44
C SER A 64 15.87 -5.12 -21.09
N VAL A 65 14.71 -4.57 -21.48
CA VAL A 65 13.40 -5.24 -21.32
C VAL A 65 13.38 -6.55 -22.10
N LYS A 66 13.82 -6.54 -23.36
CA LYS A 66 13.91 -7.77 -24.18
C LYS A 66 14.80 -8.83 -23.54
N ARG A 67 15.96 -8.45 -22.99
CA ARG A 67 16.85 -9.38 -22.27
C ARG A 67 16.21 -9.94 -21.00
N ALA A 68 15.54 -9.09 -20.21
CA ALA A 68 14.79 -9.54 -19.03
C ALA A 68 13.69 -10.53 -19.41
N LEU A 69 12.88 -10.23 -20.42
CA LEU A 69 11.80 -11.11 -20.88
C LEU A 69 12.31 -12.48 -21.33
N ASN A 70 13.46 -12.56 -22.01
CA ASN A 70 14.07 -13.84 -22.35
C ASN A 70 14.42 -14.67 -21.10
N LYS A 71 14.80 -14.02 -19.99
CA LYS A 71 15.09 -14.71 -18.73
C LYS A 71 13.82 -15.18 -18.04
N VAL A 72 12.78 -14.37 -18.03
CA VAL A 72 11.47 -14.77 -17.49
C VAL A 72 10.88 -15.94 -18.29
N GLU A 73 11.06 -15.93 -19.62
CA GLU A 73 10.68 -17.02 -20.52
C GLU A 73 11.51 -18.29 -20.25
N ALA A 74 12.83 -18.16 -20.08
CA ALA A 74 13.71 -19.28 -19.74
C ALA A 74 13.41 -19.88 -18.35
N ALA A 75 13.01 -19.06 -17.39
CA ALA A 75 12.55 -19.51 -16.07
C ALA A 75 11.15 -20.16 -16.11
N GLY A 76 10.48 -20.15 -17.27
CA GLY A 76 9.22 -20.85 -17.47
C GLY A 76 8.02 -20.19 -16.81
N TYR A 77 8.08 -18.89 -16.48
CA TYR A 77 6.93 -18.17 -15.91
C TYR A 77 5.96 -17.66 -16.97
N MET A 78 6.47 -17.23 -18.13
CA MET A 78 5.65 -16.71 -19.22
C MET A 78 6.18 -17.09 -20.60
N THR A 79 5.30 -17.16 -21.58
CA THR A 79 5.67 -17.22 -23.00
C THR A 79 5.64 -15.82 -23.60
N VAL A 80 6.57 -15.55 -24.51
CA VAL A 80 6.70 -14.25 -25.19
C VAL A 80 6.48 -14.41 -26.68
N GLU A 81 5.26 -14.15 -27.13
CA GLU A 81 4.91 -14.06 -28.54
C GLU A 81 5.32 -12.68 -29.07
N ARG A 82 6.45 -12.65 -29.78
CA ARG A 82 7.04 -11.40 -30.28
C ARG A 82 6.30 -10.96 -31.54
N GLY A 83 5.78 -9.74 -31.54
CA GLY A 83 5.18 -9.14 -32.73
C GLY A 83 6.23 -8.95 -33.83
N THR A 84 6.06 -9.60 -34.97
CA THR A 84 7.01 -9.59 -36.09
C THR A 84 6.85 -8.38 -37.03
N ASN A 85 5.72 -7.68 -36.99
CA ASN A 85 5.36 -6.63 -37.96
C ASN A 85 5.00 -5.30 -37.30
N LYS A 86 5.18 -4.20 -38.03
CA LYS A 86 4.73 -2.86 -37.65
C LYS A 86 3.23 -2.89 -37.33
N GLY A 87 2.87 -2.62 -36.07
CA GLY A 87 1.48 -2.62 -35.59
C GLY A 87 1.04 -3.86 -34.81
N LYS A 88 1.84 -4.93 -34.73
CA LYS A 88 1.58 -6.05 -33.81
C LYS A 88 2.42 -5.88 -32.55
N SER A 89 1.77 -5.62 -31.42
CA SER A 89 2.44 -5.65 -30.12
C SER A 89 2.80 -7.09 -29.73
N SER A 90 3.86 -7.23 -28.94
CA SER A 90 4.19 -8.51 -28.33
C SER A 90 3.10 -8.92 -27.35
N ARG A 91 2.83 -10.22 -27.26
CA ARG A 91 1.91 -10.81 -26.28
C ARG A 91 2.71 -11.61 -25.25
N TYR A 92 2.39 -11.41 -23.99
CA TYR A 92 2.99 -12.12 -22.87
C TYR A 92 1.90 -12.89 -22.15
N ARG A 93 2.08 -14.19 -21.96
CA ARG A 93 1.09 -15.07 -21.32
C ARG A 93 1.76 -15.91 -20.23
N PRO A 94 1.19 -16.01 -19.01
CA PRO A 94 1.66 -16.97 -18.02
C PRO A 94 1.69 -18.39 -18.60
N THR A 95 2.73 -19.17 -18.30
CA THR A 95 2.77 -20.57 -18.75
C THR A 95 1.72 -21.39 -18.00
N GLU A 96 1.21 -22.44 -18.62
CA GLU A 96 0.31 -23.39 -17.94
C GLU A 96 0.96 -24.00 -16.70
N ALA A 97 2.27 -24.29 -16.76
CA ALA A 97 3.02 -24.79 -15.62
C ALA A 97 3.03 -23.79 -14.44
N ALA A 98 3.23 -22.50 -14.70
CA ALA A 98 3.17 -21.47 -13.66
C ALA A 98 1.76 -21.25 -13.12
N MET A 99 0.74 -21.32 -13.99
CA MET A 99 -0.67 -21.25 -13.58
C MET A 99 -1.07 -22.45 -12.69
N GLN A 100 -0.56 -23.64 -12.98
CA GLN A 100 -0.78 -24.84 -12.18
C GLN A 100 -0.14 -24.72 -10.81
N ARG A 101 1.15 -24.40 -10.73
CA ARG A 101 1.85 -24.24 -9.43
C ARG A 101 1.19 -23.20 -8.55
N ALA A 102 0.79 -22.06 -9.13
CA ALA A 102 0.10 -21.02 -8.39
C ALA A 102 -1.30 -21.45 -7.93
N SER A 103 -2.01 -22.24 -8.75
CA SER A 103 -3.30 -22.84 -8.39
C SER A 103 -3.17 -23.88 -7.28
N ASP A 104 -2.12 -24.70 -7.30
CA ASP A 104 -1.86 -25.70 -6.26
C ASP A 104 -1.53 -25.03 -4.94
N ARG A 105 -0.65 -24.03 -4.95
CA ARG A 105 -0.33 -23.23 -3.77
C ARG A 105 -1.56 -22.54 -3.17
N ARG A 106 -2.49 -22.07 -4.02
CA ARG A 106 -3.78 -21.52 -3.58
C ARG A 106 -4.65 -22.56 -2.88
N ARG A 107 -4.65 -23.81 -3.37
CA ARG A 107 -5.42 -24.94 -2.80
C ARG A 107 -4.82 -25.46 -1.51
N GLU A 108 -3.49 -25.46 -1.38
CA GLU A 108 -2.75 -25.99 -0.21
C GLU A 108 -2.85 -25.10 1.04
N GLY A 109 -3.60 -23.99 0.98
CA GLY A 109 -3.93 -23.19 2.15
C GLY A 109 -3.28 -21.82 2.18
N ASP A 110 -2.68 -21.37 1.07
CA ASP A 110 -2.32 -19.96 0.91
C ASP A 110 -3.60 -19.12 0.77
N LYS A 111 -4.18 -18.77 1.93
CA LYS A 111 -5.41 -17.98 2.08
C LYS A 111 -5.22 -16.51 1.71
N VAL A 112 -4.16 -16.14 1.01
CA VAL A 112 -4.00 -14.79 0.45
C VAL A 112 -5.09 -14.56 -0.59
N VAL A 113 -6.22 -13.98 -0.14
CA VAL A 113 -7.39 -13.69 -0.95
C VAL A 113 -7.10 -12.41 -1.72
N PRO A 114 -7.13 -12.42 -3.06
CA PRO A 114 -7.26 -11.18 -3.80
C PRO A 114 -8.53 -10.49 -3.29
N LEU A 115 -8.41 -9.28 -2.73
CA LEU A 115 -9.58 -8.47 -2.44
C LEU A 115 -10.34 -8.37 -3.76
N SER A 116 -11.47 -9.08 -3.86
CA SER A 116 -12.35 -8.94 -5.00
C SER A 116 -12.70 -7.46 -5.06
N ARG A 117 -12.77 -6.89 -6.26
CA ARG A 117 -13.64 -5.73 -6.45
C ARG A 117 -15.07 -6.23 -6.25
N THR A 118 -15.44 -6.49 -5.00
CA THR A 118 -16.84 -6.51 -4.63
C THR A 118 -17.34 -5.15 -5.05
N LYS A 119 -18.32 -5.19 -5.94
CA LYS A 119 -19.10 -4.06 -6.41
C LYS A 119 -19.62 -3.33 -5.16
N GLY A 120 -18.81 -2.39 -4.65
CA GLY A 120 -19.11 -1.57 -3.47
C GLY A 120 -20.02 -0.44 -3.90
N GLY A 121 -21.23 -0.83 -4.28
CA GLY A 121 -22.28 0.04 -4.76
C GLY A 121 -23.48 -0.84 -5.07
N GLN A 122 -24.55 -0.62 -4.32
CA GLN A 122 -25.87 -1.17 -4.60
C GLN A 122 -26.18 -0.99 -6.11
N PRO A 123 -26.83 -1.95 -6.79
CA PRO A 123 -27.31 -1.71 -8.15
C PRO A 123 -28.23 -0.50 -8.11
N CYS A 124 -27.81 0.62 -8.71
CA CYS A 124 -28.70 1.73 -8.93
C CYS A 124 -29.79 1.25 -9.90
N PRO A 125 -31.09 1.35 -9.56
CA PRO A 125 -32.15 1.03 -10.51
C PRO A 125 -31.98 1.88 -11.77
N GLN A 126 -32.05 1.26 -12.96
CA GLN A 126 -32.18 1.97 -14.23
C GLN A 126 -33.59 2.55 -14.38
N SER A 127 -33.95 3.49 -13.50
CA SER A 127 -35.13 4.33 -13.68
C SER A 127 -34.68 5.77 -13.47
N GLY A 128 -34.52 6.49 -14.59
CA GLY A 128 -34.40 7.94 -14.56
C GLY A 128 -35.65 8.49 -13.88
N THR A 129 -35.48 9.09 -12.71
CA THR A 129 -36.55 9.88 -12.10
C THR A 129 -36.54 11.23 -12.79
N ASP A 130 -37.68 11.63 -13.35
CA ASP A 130 -37.85 12.94 -13.97
C ASP A 130 -37.43 14.07 -13.02
N LEU A 131 -36.72 15.06 -13.57
CA LEU A 131 -36.27 16.25 -12.85
C LEU A 131 -37.48 16.96 -12.24
N SER A 132 -37.62 16.89 -10.92
CA SER A 132 -38.59 17.70 -10.19
C SER A 132 -38.14 19.17 -10.21
N SER A 133 -38.97 20.03 -10.79
CA SER A 133 -38.75 21.46 -11.02
C SER A 133 -38.99 22.35 -9.79
N LYS A 134 -38.91 21.83 -8.56
CA LYS A 134 -39.18 22.60 -7.33
C LYS A 134 -37.96 22.68 -6.42
N GLY A 135 -37.64 23.92 -6.03
CA GLY A 135 -36.46 24.32 -5.27
C GLY A 135 -36.27 23.60 -3.94
N GLY A 136 -35.01 23.56 -3.52
CA GLY A 136 -34.52 22.81 -2.37
C GLY A 136 -35.22 23.17 -1.05
N GLN A 137 -35.42 22.14 -0.24
CA GLN A 137 -35.82 22.31 1.16
C GLN A 137 -34.59 22.28 2.06
N ASN A 138 -34.33 23.40 2.74
CA ASN A 138 -33.47 23.45 3.92
C ASN A 138 -34.10 22.61 5.03
N ARG A 139 -33.53 21.44 5.33
CA ARG A 139 -33.80 20.71 6.57
C ARG A 139 -32.79 21.15 7.64
N PRO A 140 -33.22 21.58 8.84
CA PRO A 140 -32.31 21.72 9.97
C PRO A 140 -31.88 20.33 10.51
N PRO A 141 -30.70 20.22 11.13
CA PRO A 141 -30.14 18.94 11.56
C PRO A 141 -30.89 18.39 12.78
N ASN A 142 -31.26 17.11 12.71
CA ASN A 142 -32.01 16.40 13.76
C ASN A 142 -31.04 15.86 14.84
N ARG A 143 -30.85 16.63 15.91
CA ARG A 143 -29.89 16.38 17.01
C ARG A 143 -30.13 15.05 17.77
N GLU A 144 -31.33 14.47 17.66
CA GLU A 144 -31.72 13.25 18.38
C GLU A 144 -31.21 11.96 17.72
N GLN A 145 -31.02 11.97 16.39
CA GLN A 145 -30.48 10.81 15.66
C GLN A 145 -28.96 10.68 15.79
N GLU A 146 -28.25 11.79 15.98
CA GLU A 146 -26.80 11.78 16.20
C GLU A 146 -26.44 11.22 17.59
N LEU A 147 -27.20 11.58 18.64
CA LEU A 147 -26.99 11.05 20.00
C LEU A 147 -27.26 9.54 20.11
N ARG A 148 -28.19 8.99 19.32
CA ARG A 148 -28.43 7.53 19.27
C ARG A 148 -27.32 6.77 18.56
N LYS A 149 -26.68 7.36 17.54
CA LYS A 149 -25.49 6.78 16.89
C LYS A 149 -24.28 6.79 17.80
N GLU A 150 -24.09 7.84 18.60
CA GLU A 150 -22.99 7.94 19.57
C GLU A 150 -23.14 6.95 20.72
N ARG A 151 -24.36 6.70 21.21
CA ARG A 151 -24.61 5.70 22.26
C ARG A 151 -24.48 4.25 21.80
N LEU A 152 -24.78 3.94 20.54
CA LEU A 152 -24.67 2.55 20.03
C LEU A 152 -23.21 2.14 19.76
N VAL A 153 -22.30 3.11 19.58
CA VAL A 153 -20.86 2.85 19.47
C VAL A 153 -20.20 2.64 20.85
N ALA A 154 -20.86 3.07 21.94
CA ALA A 154 -20.31 3.03 23.30
C ALA A 154 -20.69 1.79 24.13
N SER A 155 -21.33 0.76 23.56
CA SER A 155 -21.74 -0.43 24.33
C SER A 155 -21.82 -1.68 23.46
N ALA A 156 -20.66 -2.29 23.23
CA ALA A 156 -20.54 -3.72 22.92
C ALA A 156 -19.46 -4.29 23.85
N PRO A 157 -19.82 -4.93 24.97
CA PRO A 157 -18.89 -5.82 25.65
C PRO A 157 -18.82 -7.12 24.86
N ASP A 158 -17.66 -7.77 24.92
CA ASP A 158 -17.35 -9.13 24.45
C ASP A 158 -16.73 -9.22 23.04
N LEU A 159 -15.39 -9.02 22.98
CA LEU A 159 -14.36 -9.94 22.45
C LEU A 159 -12.97 -9.23 22.46
N PRO A 160 -11.83 -9.97 22.50
CA PRO A 160 -10.62 -9.52 23.20
C PRO A 160 -9.83 -8.44 22.47
N ASP A 161 -9.44 -7.43 23.25
CA ASP A 161 -8.54 -6.34 22.88
C ASP A 161 -7.09 -6.83 22.89
N GLU A 162 -6.64 -7.44 21.79
CA GLU A 162 -5.21 -7.55 21.50
C GLU A 162 -4.77 -6.39 20.60
N GLY A 163 -4.44 -5.27 21.25
CA GLY A 163 -3.12 -4.68 21.07
C GLY A 163 -2.96 -3.66 19.94
N GLN A 164 -3.76 -2.59 19.90
CA GLN A 164 -3.33 -1.31 19.33
C GLN A 164 -3.09 -0.30 20.45
N SER A 165 -2.02 -0.53 21.21
CA SER A 165 -1.58 0.35 22.29
C SER A 165 -1.01 1.64 21.71
N GLY A 166 -1.86 2.64 21.49
CA GLY A 166 -1.42 4.03 21.51
C GLY A 166 -0.98 4.35 22.92
N GLU A 167 0.31 4.62 23.13
CA GLU A 167 0.82 4.98 24.45
C GLU A 167 0.37 6.43 24.75
N THR A 168 -0.66 6.56 25.59
CA THR A 168 -1.10 7.85 26.11
C THR A 168 -0.05 8.34 27.10
N ARG A 169 0.83 9.25 26.65
CA ARG A 169 1.68 10.01 27.57
C ARG A 169 0.81 10.81 28.55
N PRO A 170 1.32 11.17 29.75
CA PRO A 170 0.55 11.84 30.80
C PRO A 170 -0.13 13.16 30.40
N ASP A 171 0.17 13.68 29.20
CA ASP A 171 -0.32 14.95 28.67
C ASP A 171 -1.56 14.82 27.76
N GLY A 172 -2.19 13.63 27.68
CA GLY A 172 -3.42 13.40 26.93
C GLY A 172 -3.30 13.46 25.39
N ARG A 173 -2.07 13.58 24.86
CA ARG A 173 -1.79 13.66 23.41
C ARG A 173 -1.53 12.27 22.84
N ARG A 174 -2.29 11.89 21.80
CA ARG A 174 -2.19 10.60 21.11
C ARG A 174 -0.98 10.59 20.17
N LEU A 175 0.05 9.81 20.50
CA LEU A 175 1.19 9.56 19.61
C LEU A 175 0.98 8.27 18.82
N VAL A 176 1.57 8.21 17.63
CA VAL A 176 1.52 7.06 16.71
C VAL A 176 2.94 6.55 16.49
N PHE A 177 3.13 5.23 16.62
CA PHE A 177 4.41 4.60 16.33
C PHE A 177 4.68 4.57 14.82
N VAL A 178 5.82 5.10 14.41
CA VAL A 178 6.27 5.14 13.02
C VAL A 178 7.56 4.34 12.88
N PRO A 179 7.54 3.19 12.17
CA PRO A 179 8.70 2.32 12.03
C PRO A 179 9.75 2.93 11.10
N ARG A 180 11.03 2.73 11.44
CA ARG A 180 12.20 3.24 10.70
C ARG A 180 12.34 2.63 9.30
N GLY A 181 11.90 1.39 9.12
CA GLY A 181 12.06 0.63 7.86
C GLY A 181 11.13 1.06 6.72
N ILE A 182 10.27 2.06 6.91
CA ILE A 182 9.28 2.51 5.93
C ILE A 182 9.47 4.01 5.65
N CYS A 183 9.07 4.47 4.46
CA CYS A 183 9.30 5.82 3.95
C CYS A 183 8.76 6.98 4.82
N PHE A 184 7.90 6.71 5.81
CA PHE A 184 7.32 7.72 6.67
C PHE A 184 8.35 8.53 7.46
N VAL A 185 9.41 7.88 7.97
CA VAL A 185 10.49 8.60 8.68
C VAL A 185 11.21 9.57 7.75
N ARG A 186 11.47 9.17 6.50
CA ARG A 186 12.08 10.03 5.49
C ARG A 186 11.20 11.22 5.13
N ASP A 187 9.88 11.01 5.06
CA ASP A 187 8.92 12.09 4.78
C ASP A 187 8.86 13.09 5.94
N TRP A 188 8.96 12.60 7.19
CA TRP A 188 9.11 13.44 8.37
C TRP A 188 10.44 14.21 8.39
N ASP A 189 11.57 13.55 8.17
CA ASP A 189 12.88 14.20 8.14
C ASP A 189 12.93 15.31 7.10
N LYS A 190 12.49 15.02 5.86
CA LYS A 190 12.42 16.00 4.78
C LYS A 190 11.54 17.19 5.17
N ARG A 191 10.40 16.94 5.80
CA ARG A 191 9.50 18.02 6.23
C ARG A 191 10.11 18.85 7.35
N LEU A 192 10.74 18.22 8.34
CA LEU A 192 11.34 18.92 9.47
C LEU A 192 12.53 19.79 9.03
N GLU A 193 13.34 19.29 8.10
CA GLU A 193 14.46 20.04 7.51
C GLU A 193 14.00 21.35 6.85
N GLU A 194 12.87 21.34 6.14
CA GLU A 194 12.29 22.55 5.54
C GLU A 194 11.93 23.64 6.57
N TYR A 195 11.69 23.26 7.83
CA TYR A 195 11.39 24.17 8.94
C TYR A 195 12.59 24.38 9.87
N GLY A 196 13.80 24.01 9.42
CA GLY A 196 15.04 24.17 10.18
C GLY A 196 15.15 23.24 11.39
N MET A 197 14.31 22.20 11.47
CA MET A 197 14.39 21.18 12.50
C MET A 197 15.30 20.03 12.02
N GLY A 198 16.20 19.57 12.88
CA GLY A 198 17.08 18.45 12.55
C GLY A 198 16.34 17.12 12.46
N ALA A 199 16.94 16.16 11.75
CA ALA A 199 16.43 14.80 11.59
C ALA A 199 16.00 14.15 12.92
N LEU A 200 15.00 13.28 12.84
CA LEU A 200 14.39 12.58 13.96
C LEU A 200 15.44 11.81 14.77
N GLU A 201 16.35 11.09 14.11
CA GLU A 201 17.42 10.31 14.77
C GLU A 201 18.36 11.16 15.63
N ARG A 202 18.56 12.44 15.29
CA ARG A 202 19.44 13.32 16.06
C ARG A 202 18.75 13.85 17.31
N ASN A 203 17.43 14.02 17.26
CA ASN A 203 16.66 14.75 18.27
C ASN A 203 15.78 13.87 19.16
N LEU A 204 15.35 12.71 18.66
CA LEU A 204 14.50 11.77 19.37
C LEU A 204 15.20 10.42 19.54
N SER A 205 14.88 9.73 20.64
CA SER A 205 15.37 8.39 20.88
C SER A 205 14.53 7.39 20.10
N VAL A 206 15.19 6.39 19.50
CA VAL A 206 14.51 5.27 18.85
C VAL A 206 13.86 4.40 19.93
N SER A 207 12.59 4.06 19.73
CA SER A 207 11.84 3.17 20.62
C SER A 207 11.59 1.82 19.93
N PRO A 208 11.78 0.68 20.64
CA PRO A 208 11.31 -0.61 20.17
C PRO A 208 9.79 -0.72 20.37
N HIS A 209 9.08 -1.27 19.39
CA HIS A 209 7.64 -1.56 19.48
C HIS A 209 7.33 -2.84 18.68
N GLY A 210 7.06 -3.93 19.40
CA GLY A 210 6.94 -5.27 18.81
C GLY A 210 8.25 -5.71 18.14
N GLN A 211 8.16 -6.17 16.88
CA GLN A 211 9.33 -6.56 16.06
C GLN A 211 10.00 -5.38 15.33
N HIS A 212 9.58 -4.14 15.59
CA HIS A 212 10.04 -2.96 14.86
C HIS A 212 10.72 -1.94 15.77
N VAL A 213 11.61 -1.14 15.17
CA VAL A 213 12.25 0.02 15.82
C VAL A 213 11.84 1.29 15.07
N GLY A 214 11.55 2.36 15.80
CA GLY A 214 10.96 3.55 15.22
C GLY A 214 10.81 4.72 16.18
N PHE A 215 9.94 5.65 15.83
CA PHE A 215 9.69 6.87 16.60
C PHE A 215 8.21 6.99 16.93
N TRP A 216 7.92 7.52 18.11
CA TRP A 216 6.58 7.99 18.45
C TRP A 216 6.41 9.40 17.90
N LEU A 217 5.48 9.59 16.98
CA LEU A 217 5.26 10.87 16.29
C LEU A 217 3.79 11.31 16.42
N PRO A 218 3.49 12.60 16.21
CA PRO A 218 2.11 13.12 16.30
C PRO A 218 1.16 12.49 15.27
N ALA A 219 1.70 12.00 14.15
CA ALA A 219 0.95 11.31 13.12
C ALA A 219 1.86 10.38 12.32
N ARG A 220 1.24 9.51 11.51
CA ARG A 220 1.96 8.59 10.62
C ARG A 220 2.78 9.32 9.55
N THR A 221 2.25 10.41 9.01
CA THR A 221 2.90 11.26 8.01
C THR A 221 2.72 12.73 8.36
N PRO A 222 3.63 13.61 7.91
CA PRO A 222 3.42 15.05 8.05
C PRO A 222 2.16 15.51 7.33
N ALA A 223 1.39 16.38 7.96
CA ALA A 223 0.23 17.01 7.35
C ALA A 223 0.63 17.92 6.15
N PRO A 224 -0.32 18.30 5.28
CA PRO A 224 -0.07 19.23 4.18
C PRO A 224 0.49 20.57 4.67
N ARG A 225 1.27 21.23 3.79
CA ARG A 225 1.84 22.56 4.06
C ARG A 225 0.75 23.55 4.45
N ASP A 226 1.07 24.40 5.41
CA ASP A 226 0.23 25.51 5.90
C ASP A 226 -1.14 25.12 6.49
N SER A 227 -1.39 23.82 6.66
CA SER A 227 -2.58 23.33 7.35
C SER A 227 -2.56 23.65 8.85
N SER A 228 -3.74 23.73 9.47
CA SER A 228 -3.86 23.81 10.94
C SER A 228 -3.27 22.57 11.61
N GLU A 229 -3.51 21.40 11.02
CA GLU A 229 -2.97 20.12 11.47
C GLU A 229 -1.44 20.12 11.49
N TRP A 230 -0.78 20.69 10.47
CA TRP A 230 0.68 20.80 10.45
C TRP A 230 1.22 21.70 11.57
N ARG A 231 0.53 22.81 11.86
CA ARG A 231 0.89 23.70 12.97
C ARG A 231 0.78 22.99 14.31
N GLU A 232 -0.28 22.20 14.50
CA GLU A 232 -0.46 21.38 15.71
C GLU A 232 0.63 20.32 15.82
N GLN A 233 0.94 19.60 14.73
CA GLN A 233 2.03 18.63 14.69
C GLN A 233 3.39 19.27 15.02
N LEU A 234 3.67 20.46 14.50
CA LEU A 234 4.90 21.20 14.78
C LEU A 234 5.04 21.61 16.26
N VAL A 235 3.94 22.02 16.90
CA VAL A 235 3.94 22.33 18.34
C VAL A 235 4.32 21.09 19.14
N VAL A 236 3.68 19.95 18.85
CA VAL A 236 3.98 18.68 19.52
C VAL A 236 5.44 18.25 19.27
N MET A 237 5.92 18.35 18.04
CA MET A 237 7.32 18.00 17.70
C MET A 237 8.33 18.88 18.45
N ARG A 238 8.09 20.19 18.57
CA ARG A 238 8.96 21.10 19.32
C ARG A 238 8.98 20.78 20.82
N ASP A 239 7.82 20.46 21.39
CA ASP A 239 7.73 20.03 22.80
C ASP A 239 8.50 18.73 23.02
N MET A 240 8.36 17.76 22.12
CA MET A 240 9.09 16.50 22.17
C MET A 240 10.61 16.69 22.06
N TYR A 241 11.07 17.56 21.17
CA TYR A 241 12.50 17.88 21.04
C TYR A 241 12.99 18.53 22.33
N ARG A 242 12.26 19.50 22.89
CA ARG A 242 12.62 20.13 24.17
C ARG A 242 12.73 19.11 25.31
N GLN A 243 11.78 18.19 25.42
CA GLN A 243 11.79 17.12 26.44
C GLN A 243 12.97 16.15 26.26
N ALA A 244 13.27 15.78 25.02
CA ALA A 244 14.37 14.88 24.69
C ALA A 244 15.74 15.52 24.98
N TRP A 245 15.88 16.81 24.72
CA TRP A 245 17.09 17.58 25.06
C TRP A 245 17.26 17.70 26.58
N ALA A 246 16.20 18.04 27.32
CA ALA A 246 16.24 18.08 28.78
C ALA A 246 16.67 16.72 29.38
N HIS A 247 16.20 15.60 28.83
CA HIS A 247 16.61 14.26 29.30
C HIS A 247 18.06 13.89 28.99
N LYS A 248 18.68 14.49 27.97
CA LYS A 248 20.11 14.25 27.64
C LYS A 248 21.03 14.96 28.62
N ASP A 249 20.69 16.18 29.04
CA ASP A 249 21.51 16.97 29.98
C ASP A 249 21.56 16.34 31.39
N TYR A 250 20.49 15.70 31.85
CA TYR A 250 20.48 14.99 33.14
C TYR A 250 21.34 13.71 33.18
N ARG A 251 21.68 13.11 32.03
CA ARG A 251 22.53 11.89 32.00
C ARG A 251 24.03 12.17 32.02
N HIS A 252 24.45 13.43 31.90
CA HIS A 252 25.86 13.82 31.91
C HIS A 252 26.36 14.36 33.26
N VAL A 253 25.51 14.38 34.29
CA VAL A 253 25.83 14.90 35.63
C VAL A 253 25.74 13.81 36.72
N GLY A 254 25.66 12.53 36.34
CA GLY A 254 25.61 11.38 37.25
C GLY A 254 26.83 10.49 37.16
#